data_AF-A0A8B8T831-F1
#
_entry.id   AF-A0A8B8T831-F1
#
_cell.length_a   1.000
_cell.length_b   1.000
_cell.length_c   1.000
_cell.angle_alpha   90.00
_cell.angle_beta   90.00
_cell.angle_gamma   90.00
#
_symmetry.space_group_name_H-M   'P 1'
#
loop_
_entity.id
_entity.type
_entity.pdbx_description
1 polymer ?
#
loop_
_entity_poly.entity_id
_entity_poly.type
_entity_poly.pdbx_seq_one_letter_code
_entity_poly.pdbx_strand_id
1 'polypeptide(L)'
;MCTSLTTCEWKKVFYEKMEVAKPADSWELIIDPNLKPNELAPGWKQYLEQHASGRFHCTWCWHTWQSANVVILFHMHLDRAQRAGSVRMRVFKQLCYECGTARLDESSMLEENIESLVDNLITSLREQCYDEDGGQYRILVATRPDSGPHRSEFCEACQEGIVHWKPSEKLLEEEATFSGASKSRAQEALGYNFFSLRWCLFWASLCLLIVYLQFSFRSSAFL
;
A
#
# COMPACT_ATOMS: atom_id res chain seq x y z
N MET A 1 -12.60 17.06 -24.78
CA MET A 1 -11.74 16.42 -25.79
C MET A 1 -10.45 16.02 -25.12
N CYS A 2 -9.97 14.81 -25.38
CA CYS A 2 -8.75 14.26 -24.79
C CYS A 2 -7.51 14.81 -25.55
N THR A 3 -6.50 15.30 -24.82
CA THR A 3 -5.38 16.08 -25.40
C THR A 3 -4.17 15.25 -25.81
N SER A 4 -4.05 14.00 -25.35
CA SER A 4 -3.00 13.05 -25.71
C SER A 4 -3.55 11.61 -25.72
N LEU A 5 -2.97 10.70 -26.52
CA LEU A 5 -3.41 9.29 -26.58
C LEU A 5 -3.43 8.63 -25.19
N THR A 6 -2.38 8.88 -24.40
CA THR A 6 -2.24 8.38 -23.04
C THR A 6 -3.35 8.91 -22.11
N THR A 7 -3.76 10.18 -22.25
CA THR A 7 -4.90 10.74 -21.50
C THR A 7 -6.21 9.97 -21.77
N CYS A 8 -6.37 9.47 -22.99
CA CYS A 8 -7.60 8.80 -23.40
C CYS A 8 -7.65 7.38 -22.82
N GLU A 9 -6.52 6.70 -22.82
CA GLU A 9 -6.33 5.39 -22.19
C GLU A 9 -6.59 5.44 -20.70
N TRP A 10 -6.02 6.43 -19.98
CA TRP A 10 -6.30 6.63 -18.56
C TRP A 10 -7.79 6.80 -18.26
N LYS A 11 -8.48 7.67 -19.00
CA LYS A 11 -9.93 7.89 -18.79
C LYS A 11 -10.74 6.64 -19.11
N LYS A 12 -10.44 5.96 -20.23
CA LYS A 12 -11.10 4.73 -20.65
C LYS A 12 -11.00 3.68 -19.54
N VAL A 13 -9.78 3.32 -19.14
CA VAL A 13 -9.52 2.27 -18.14
C VAL A 13 -10.11 2.65 -16.79
N PHE A 14 -10.00 3.91 -16.37
CA PHE A 14 -10.61 4.40 -15.14
C PHE A 14 -12.13 4.22 -15.14
N TYR A 15 -12.83 4.67 -16.19
CA TYR A 15 -14.29 4.56 -16.23
C TYR A 15 -14.75 3.10 -16.30
N GLU A 16 -14.11 2.26 -17.12
CA GLU A 16 -14.45 0.83 -17.21
C GLU A 16 -14.32 0.11 -15.86
N LYS A 17 -13.23 0.35 -15.13
CA LYS A 17 -13.02 -0.27 -13.81
C LYS A 17 -13.89 0.35 -12.72
N MET A 18 -14.15 1.65 -12.76
CA MET A 18 -14.97 2.34 -11.77
C MET A 18 -16.45 1.96 -11.87
N GLU A 19 -16.98 1.76 -13.07
CA GLU A 19 -18.33 1.22 -13.32
C GLU A 19 -18.52 -0.14 -12.64
N VAL A 20 -17.50 -1.00 -12.63
CA VAL A 20 -17.56 -2.29 -11.92
C VAL A 20 -17.41 -2.10 -10.40
N ALA A 21 -16.50 -1.24 -9.97
CA ALA A 21 -16.19 -1.06 -8.55
C ALA A 21 -17.30 -0.33 -7.77
N LYS A 22 -17.92 0.69 -8.36
CA LYS A 22 -19.01 1.51 -7.78
C LYS A 22 -20.07 1.86 -8.84
N PRO A 23 -20.86 0.88 -9.32
CA PRO A 23 -21.84 1.09 -10.41
C PRO A 23 -22.94 2.10 -10.09
N ALA A 24 -23.11 2.47 -8.82
CA ALA A 24 -24.18 3.34 -8.37
C ALA A 24 -23.69 4.77 -8.03
N ASP A 25 -22.40 5.05 -8.24
CA ASP A 25 -21.81 6.36 -8.04
C ASP A 25 -21.14 6.84 -9.35
N SER A 26 -21.27 8.12 -9.64
CA SER A 26 -20.63 8.73 -10.82
C SER A 26 -19.23 9.23 -10.45
N TRP A 27 -18.24 8.97 -11.30
CA TRP A 27 -16.87 9.42 -11.08
C TRP A 27 -16.30 10.11 -12.31
N GLU A 28 -15.66 11.26 -12.11
CA GLU A 28 -14.97 11.98 -13.16
C GLU A 28 -13.44 11.97 -12.95
N LEU A 29 -12.69 11.64 -14.00
CA LEU A 29 -11.22 11.77 -14.02
C LEU A 29 -10.80 13.01 -14.81
N ILE A 30 -10.11 13.92 -14.14
CA ILE A 30 -9.63 15.20 -14.65
C ILE A 30 -8.10 15.18 -14.62
N ILE A 31 -7.47 15.39 -15.78
CA ILE A 31 -6.02 15.57 -15.83
C ILE A 31 -5.70 17.05 -15.65
N ASP A 32 -4.97 17.37 -14.59
CA ASP A 32 -4.59 18.72 -14.22
C ASP A 32 -3.06 18.81 -14.10
N PRO A 33 -2.35 19.34 -15.11
CA PRO A 33 -0.90 19.44 -15.09
C PRO A 33 -0.37 20.41 -14.02
N ASN A 34 -1.23 21.23 -13.42
CA ASN A 34 -0.87 22.20 -12.39
C ASN A 34 -1.23 21.72 -10.98
N LEU A 35 -1.72 20.48 -10.84
CA LEU A 35 -2.06 19.91 -9.53
C LEU A 35 -0.82 19.84 -8.64
N LYS A 36 -0.91 20.37 -7.42
CA LYS A 36 0.24 20.44 -6.51
C LYS A 36 0.11 19.43 -5.37
N PRO A 37 1.23 18.81 -4.95
CA PRO A 37 1.23 17.92 -3.80
C PRO A 37 0.93 18.71 -2.53
N ASN A 38 0.16 18.10 -1.61
CA ASN A 38 -0.16 18.62 -0.28
C ASN A 38 -0.95 19.95 -0.23
N GLU A 39 -1.40 20.48 -1.38
CA GLU A 39 -2.32 21.62 -1.46
C GLU A 39 -3.76 21.13 -1.73
N LEU A 40 -4.44 20.66 -0.68
CA LEU A 40 -5.78 20.05 -0.78
C LEU A 40 -6.88 21.04 -0.38
N ALA A 41 -7.96 21.08 -1.18
CA ALA A 41 -9.20 21.73 -0.76
C ALA A 41 -9.92 20.89 0.33
N PRO A 42 -10.79 21.50 1.16
CA PRO A 42 -11.52 20.77 2.19
C PRO A 42 -12.28 19.55 1.63
N GLY A 43 -12.17 18.41 2.33
CA GLY A 43 -12.79 17.15 1.92
C GLY A 43 -11.99 16.33 0.89
N TRP A 44 -10.99 16.93 0.23
CA TRP A 44 -10.15 16.20 -0.71
C TRP A 44 -9.11 15.34 0.02
N LYS A 45 -8.82 14.19 -0.57
CA LYS A 45 -7.84 13.20 -0.15
C LYS A 45 -6.72 13.12 -1.18
N GLN A 46 -5.55 12.67 -0.76
CA GLN A 46 -4.39 12.55 -1.64
C GLN A 46 -3.90 11.11 -1.69
N TYR A 47 -3.63 10.62 -2.90
CA TYR A 47 -2.88 9.41 -3.15
C TYR A 47 -1.71 9.73 -4.07
N LEU A 48 -0.53 9.26 -3.70
CA LEU A 48 0.69 9.44 -4.46
C LEU A 48 1.22 8.07 -4.89
N GLU A 49 1.33 7.86 -6.18
CA GLU A 49 2.00 6.71 -6.77
C GLU A 49 3.42 7.11 -7.16
N GLN A 50 4.43 6.43 -6.63
CA GLN A 50 5.84 6.83 -6.78
C GLN A 50 6.64 5.89 -7.69
N HIS A 51 6.09 4.72 -8.01
CA HIS A 51 6.80 3.64 -8.70
C HIS A 51 6.11 3.25 -10.01
N ALA A 52 5.52 4.22 -10.70
CA ALA A 52 4.99 3.98 -12.03
C ALA A 52 6.14 3.87 -13.04
N SER A 53 5.99 2.92 -13.97
CA SER A 53 6.93 2.69 -15.06
C SER A 53 6.47 3.41 -16.33
N GLY A 54 7.34 4.26 -16.87
CA GLY A 54 7.07 5.04 -18.07
C GLY A 54 8.28 5.18 -18.98
N ARG A 55 8.02 5.38 -20.28
CA ARG A 55 9.01 5.68 -21.31
C ARG A 55 8.93 7.15 -21.69
N PHE A 56 10.08 7.79 -21.76
CA PHE A 56 10.22 9.17 -22.17
C PHE A 56 10.89 9.25 -23.54
N HIS A 57 10.53 10.29 -24.27
CA HIS A 57 11.10 10.59 -25.57
C HIS A 57 11.36 12.09 -25.64
N CYS A 58 12.64 12.48 -25.71
CA CYS A 58 12.99 13.88 -25.81
C CYS A 58 12.64 14.42 -27.19
N THR A 59 11.72 15.39 -27.22
CA THR A 59 11.29 16.05 -28.46
C THR A 59 12.40 16.88 -29.14
N TRP A 60 13.52 17.12 -28.45
CA TRP A 60 14.63 17.93 -28.96
C TRP A 60 15.78 17.10 -29.54
N CYS A 61 16.37 16.21 -28.72
CA CYS A 61 17.53 15.40 -29.13
C CYS A 61 17.16 13.96 -29.53
N TRP A 62 15.86 13.62 -29.52
CA TRP A 62 15.32 12.29 -29.86
C TRP A 62 15.78 11.15 -28.93
N HIS A 63 16.50 11.49 -27.86
CA HIS A 63 16.93 10.53 -26.85
C HIS A 63 15.72 9.90 -26.16
N THR A 64 15.76 8.58 -25.96
CA THR A 64 14.70 7.84 -25.27
C THR A 64 15.24 7.17 -24.03
N TRP A 65 14.48 7.21 -22.95
CA TRP A 65 14.82 6.50 -21.72
C TRP A 65 13.58 5.93 -21.06
N GLN A 66 13.79 4.99 -20.14
CA GLN A 66 12.73 4.41 -19.31
C GLN A 66 12.98 4.80 -17.87
N SER A 67 11.92 4.99 -17.10
CA SER A 67 11.99 5.28 -15.68
C SER A 67 10.95 4.45 -14.94
N ALA A 68 11.37 3.83 -13.84
CA ALA A 68 10.48 3.14 -12.90
C ALA A 68 10.06 4.03 -11.72
N ASN A 69 10.37 5.32 -11.80
CA ASN A 69 10.14 6.31 -10.76
C ASN A 69 9.32 7.47 -11.33
N VAL A 70 8.32 7.15 -12.17
CA VAL A 70 7.34 8.15 -12.58
C VAL A 70 6.37 8.33 -11.41
N VAL A 71 6.20 9.58 -10.99
CA VAL A 71 5.27 9.92 -9.93
C VAL A 71 3.94 10.33 -10.53
N ILE A 72 2.85 9.86 -9.94
CA ILE A 72 1.49 10.28 -10.27
C ILE A 72 0.80 10.74 -9.01
N LEU A 73 0.32 11.98 -9.02
CA LEU A 73 -0.45 12.57 -7.95
C LEU A 73 -1.93 12.47 -8.27
N PHE A 74 -2.69 11.95 -7.31
CA PHE A 74 -4.14 11.93 -7.35
C PHE A 74 -4.71 12.73 -6.18
N HIS A 75 -5.58 13.69 -6.49
CA HIS A 75 -6.47 14.30 -5.52
C HIS A 75 -7.87 13.73 -5.74
N MET A 76 -8.49 13.23 -4.68
CA MET A 76 -9.75 12.49 -4.75
C MET A 76 -10.77 13.14 -3.83
N HIS A 77 -12.00 13.28 -4.30
CA HIS A 77 -13.10 13.79 -3.49
C HIS A 77 -14.38 13.03 -3.83
N LEU A 78 -15.16 12.69 -2.81
CA LEU A 78 -16.46 12.05 -2.94
C LEU A 78 -17.51 12.87 -2.20
N ASP A 79 -18.50 13.36 -2.95
CA ASP A 79 -19.75 13.85 -2.36
C ASP A 79 -20.71 12.66 -2.20
N ARG A 80 -20.84 12.19 -0.96
CA ARG A 80 -21.73 11.06 -0.62
C ARG A 80 -23.21 11.40 -0.79
N ALA A 81 -23.60 12.67 -0.68
CA ALA A 81 -25.00 13.08 -0.83
C ALA A 81 -25.41 13.06 -2.30
N GLN A 82 -24.51 13.50 -3.19
CA GLN A 82 -24.74 13.50 -4.64
C GLN A 82 -24.35 12.18 -5.31
N ARG A 83 -23.68 11.27 -4.58
CA ARG A 83 -23.11 10.03 -5.14
C ARG A 83 -22.21 10.31 -6.34
N ALA A 84 -21.44 11.40 -6.22
CA ALA A 84 -20.59 11.93 -7.27
C ALA A 84 -19.18 12.13 -6.73
N GLY A 85 -18.21 11.57 -7.42
CA GLY A 85 -16.80 11.67 -7.10
C GLY A 85 -16.00 12.34 -8.20
N SER A 86 -14.89 12.94 -7.82
CA SER A 86 -13.93 13.55 -8.74
C SER A 86 -12.52 13.13 -8.37
N VAL A 87 -11.75 12.75 -9.38
CA VAL A 87 -10.31 12.51 -9.28
C VAL A 87 -9.60 13.53 -10.16
N ARG A 88 -8.70 14.31 -9.57
CA ARG A 88 -7.72 15.10 -10.31
C ARG A 88 -6.40 14.36 -10.34
N MET A 89 -5.76 14.33 -11.49
CA MET A 89 -4.56 13.56 -11.73
C MET A 89 -3.47 14.42 -12.37
N ARG A 90 -2.23 14.30 -11.89
CA ARG A 90 -1.03 14.83 -12.53
C ARG A 90 0.03 13.74 -12.64
N VAL A 91 0.53 13.52 -13.85
CA VAL A 91 1.73 12.70 -14.07
C VAL A 91 2.92 13.66 -14.09
N PHE A 92 3.89 13.43 -13.22
CA PHE A 92 5.11 14.22 -13.20
C PHE A 92 6.04 13.81 -14.34
N LYS A 93 6.66 14.82 -14.92
CA LYS A 93 7.53 14.72 -16.09
C LYS A 93 9.00 14.56 -15.69
N GLN A 94 9.84 14.27 -16.67
CA GLN A 94 11.28 14.23 -16.48
C GLN A 94 11.99 15.06 -17.55
N LEU A 95 13.13 15.64 -17.17
CA LEU A 95 14.03 16.33 -18.06
C LEU A 95 14.91 15.31 -18.79
N CYS A 96 15.26 15.60 -20.03
CA CYS A 96 16.22 14.80 -20.75
C CYS A 96 17.64 15.01 -20.19
N TYR A 97 18.22 13.94 -19.64
CA TYR A 97 19.58 13.98 -19.08
C TYR A 97 20.70 14.04 -20.13
N GLU A 98 20.40 13.69 -21.39
CA GLU A 98 21.41 13.64 -22.47
C GLU A 98 21.73 15.06 -22.98
N CYS A 99 20.69 15.88 -23.22
CA CYS A 99 20.85 17.23 -23.75
C CYS A 99 20.70 18.33 -22.69
N GLY A 100 20.24 18.00 -21.49
CA GLY A 100 20.05 18.96 -20.39
C GLY A 100 19.03 20.06 -20.71
N THR A 101 18.14 19.84 -21.68
CA THR A 101 17.13 20.85 -22.05
C THR A 101 16.19 21.07 -20.86
N ALA A 102 15.85 22.33 -20.58
CA ALA A 102 14.88 22.72 -19.54
C ALA A 102 13.41 22.38 -19.89
N ARG A 103 13.18 21.49 -20.87
CA ARG A 103 11.86 21.07 -21.31
C ARG A 103 11.53 19.73 -20.66
N LEU A 104 10.39 19.70 -20.00
CA LEU A 104 9.85 18.51 -19.37
C LEU A 104 9.12 17.65 -20.40
N ASP A 105 9.56 16.41 -20.56
CA ASP A 105 8.94 15.43 -21.45
C ASP A 105 7.92 14.58 -20.68
N GLU A 106 6.76 14.33 -21.28
CA GLU A 106 5.70 13.48 -20.74
C GLU A 106 6.04 12.00 -20.95
N SER A 107 5.70 11.15 -19.98
CA SER A 107 5.89 9.71 -20.11
C SER A 107 4.76 9.09 -20.94
N SER A 108 5.13 8.21 -21.87
CA SER A 108 4.21 7.18 -22.38
C SER A 108 4.22 5.97 -21.45
N MET A 109 3.05 5.41 -21.17
CA MET A 109 2.87 4.20 -20.35
C MET A 109 2.17 3.14 -21.18
N LEU A 110 2.49 1.88 -20.91
CA LEU A 110 1.77 0.74 -21.52
C LEU A 110 0.37 0.62 -20.89
N GLU A 111 -0.62 0.17 -21.66
CA GLU A 111 -2.01 0.02 -21.18
C GLU A 111 -2.08 -0.90 -19.96
N GLU A 112 -1.30 -1.98 -19.90
CA GLU A 112 -1.28 -2.91 -18.76
C GLU A 112 -0.73 -2.25 -17.48
N ASN A 113 0.20 -1.31 -17.62
CA ASN A 113 0.68 -0.50 -16.49
C ASN A 113 -0.43 0.45 -16.03
N ILE A 114 -1.14 1.09 -16.97
CA ILE A 114 -2.27 1.98 -16.66
C ILE A 114 -3.37 1.22 -15.92
N GLU A 115 -3.71 0.01 -16.36
CA GLU A 115 -4.69 -0.85 -15.67
C GLU A 115 -4.31 -1.11 -14.21
N SER A 116 -3.06 -1.50 -13.97
CA SER A 116 -2.55 -1.76 -12.62
C SER A 116 -2.54 -0.50 -11.74
N LEU A 117 -2.19 0.65 -12.32
CA LEU A 117 -2.19 1.93 -11.61
C LEU A 117 -3.61 2.39 -11.27
N VAL A 118 -4.57 2.17 -12.18
CA VAL A 118 -5.99 2.46 -11.93
C VAL A 118 -6.55 1.53 -10.86
N ASP A 119 -6.17 0.25 -10.82
CA ASP A 119 -6.56 -0.64 -9.73
C ASP A 119 -6.07 -0.12 -8.37
N ASN A 120 -4.82 0.32 -8.29
CA ASN A 120 -4.27 0.92 -7.07
C ASN A 120 -4.98 2.24 -6.67
N LEU A 121 -5.38 3.05 -7.66
CA LEU A 121 -6.19 4.23 -7.43
C LEU A 121 -7.58 3.86 -6.87
N ILE A 122 -8.25 2.86 -7.44
CA ILE A 122 -9.56 2.38 -6.97
C ILE A 122 -9.46 1.83 -5.55
N THR A 123 -8.41 1.06 -5.24
CA THR A 123 -8.10 0.64 -3.87
C THR A 123 -8.00 1.85 -2.94
N SER A 124 -7.25 2.88 -3.33
CA SER A 124 -7.10 4.11 -2.54
C SER A 124 -8.41 4.89 -2.38
N LEU A 125 -9.27 4.90 -3.42
CA LEU A 125 -10.61 5.49 -3.36
C LEU A 125 -11.50 4.78 -2.34
N ARG A 126 -11.49 3.44 -2.35
CA ARG A 126 -12.25 2.62 -1.40
C ARG A 126 -11.81 2.87 0.03
N GLU A 127 -10.52 2.88 0.28
CA GLU A 127 -9.94 3.13 1.61
C GLU A 127 -10.22 4.56 2.11
N GLN A 128 -9.93 5.57 1.29
CA GLN A 128 -9.87 6.95 1.78
C GLN A 128 -11.17 7.74 1.61
N CYS A 129 -12.01 7.36 0.64
CA CYS A 129 -13.25 8.08 0.33
C CYS A 129 -14.49 7.32 0.80
N TYR A 130 -14.47 5.98 0.77
CA TYR A 130 -15.59 5.12 1.17
C TYR A 130 -15.42 4.47 2.56
N ASP A 131 -14.24 4.55 3.16
CA ASP A 131 -13.88 3.86 4.41
C ASP A 131 -14.06 2.33 4.31
N GLU A 132 -13.83 1.77 3.13
CA GLU A 132 -13.88 0.34 2.86
C GLU A 132 -12.48 -0.29 2.87
N ASP A 133 -12.42 -1.59 3.12
CA ASP A 133 -11.18 -2.35 2.91
C ASP A 133 -10.81 -2.36 1.42
N GLY A 134 -9.66 -1.76 1.09
CA GLY A 134 -9.11 -1.68 -0.25
C GLY A 134 -8.43 -2.97 -0.73
N GLY A 135 -8.29 -3.96 0.17
CA GLY A 135 -7.56 -5.20 -0.06
C GLY A 135 -6.11 -5.14 0.41
N GLN A 136 -5.50 -6.32 0.62
CA GLN A 136 -4.17 -6.41 1.26
C GLN A 136 -2.98 -6.11 0.34
N TYR A 137 -3.14 -5.99 -0.97
CA TYR A 137 -2.00 -5.82 -1.88
C TYR A 137 -2.23 -4.71 -2.90
N ARG A 138 -1.31 -3.73 -2.91
CA ARG A 138 -1.15 -2.83 -4.06
C ARG A 138 -0.38 -3.58 -5.14
N ILE A 139 -0.85 -3.49 -6.38
CA ILE A 139 -0.18 -4.10 -7.51
C ILE A 139 1.13 -3.35 -7.73
N LEU A 140 2.25 -4.05 -7.50
CA LEU A 140 3.57 -3.53 -7.85
C LEU A 140 3.68 -3.51 -9.38
N VAL A 141 3.67 -2.31 -9.96
CA VAL A 141 3.91 -2.15 -11.40
C VAL A 141 5.32 -2.62 -11.69
N ALA A 142 5.44 -3.66 -12.52
CA ALA A 142 6.71 -4.33 -12.77
C ALA A 142 7.77 -3.32 -13.26
N THR A 143 8.82 -3.17 -12.45
CA THR A 143 9.99 -2.38 -12.82
C THR A 143 10.90 -3.23 -13.70
N ARG A 144 11.27 -2.72 -14.88
CA ARG A 144 12.26 -3.42 -15.71
C ARG A 144 13.66 -3.34 -15.05
N PRO A 145 14.47 -4.40 -15.10
CA PRO A 145 15.79 -4.45 -14.46
C PRO A 145 16.77 -3.37 -14.91
N ASP A 146 16.55 -2.81 -16.10
CA ASP A 146 17.46 -1.86 -16.76
C ASP A 146 17.22 -0.39 -16.35
N SER A 147 16.41 -0.16 -15.32
CA SER A 147 16.28 1.17 -14.73
C SER A 147 17.50 1.45 -13.86
N GLY A 148 18.47 2.18 -14.42
CA GLY A 148 19.60 2.70 -13.66
C GLY A 148 19.16 3.55 -12.44
N PRO A 149 20.11 4.03 -11.62
CA PRO A 149 19.77 4.80 -10.43
C PRO A 149 18.90 6.02 -10.78
N HIS A 150 17.90 6.29 -9.93
CA HIS A 150 17.05 7.46 -10.08
C HIS A 150 17.89 8.74 -9.96
N ARG A 151 17.71 9.65 -10.92
CA ARG A 151 18.40 10.96 -10.96
C ARG A 151 17.40 12.05 -10.62
N SER A 152 17.42 12.50 -9.37
CA SER A 152 16.45 13.45 -8.82
C SER A 152 16.52 14.83 -9.47
N GLU A 153 17.69 15.23 -9.96
CA GLU A 153 17.91 16.49 -10.65
C GLU A 153 17.12 16.60 -11.97
N PHE A 154 16.76 15.48 -12.58
CA PHE A 154 15.97 15.43 -13.81
C PHE A 154 14.50 15.05 -13.56
N CYS A 155 14.06 14.87 -12.31
CA CYS A 155 12.71 14.47 -11.97
C CYS A 155 11.89 15.67 -11.46
N GLU A 156 10.79 16.00 -12.14
CA GLU A 156 9.90 17.11 -11.73
C GLU A 156 9.35 16.90 -10.31
N ALA A 157 8.98 15.67 -9.96
CA ALA A 157 8.47 15.36 -8.63
C ALA A 157 9.51 15.63 -7.53
N CYS A 158 10.77 15.25 -7.76
CA CYS A 158 11.86 15.53 -6.81
C CYS A 158 12.13 17.03 -6.66
N GLN A 159 12.04 17.79 -7.76
CA GLN A 159 12.18 19.25 -7.74
C GLN A 159 11.03 19.92 -6.95
N GLU A 160 9.84 19.33 -6.96
CA GLU A 160 8.67 19.72 -6.16
C GLU A 160 8.73 19.18 -4.71
N GLY A 161 9.85 18.59 -4.30
CA GLY A 161 10.10 18.12 -2.93
C GLY A 161 9.56 16.72 -2.60
N ILE A 162 9.13 15.95 -3.59
CA ILE A 162 8.68 14.56 -3.39
C ILE A 162 9.91 13.66 -3.30
N VAL A 163 10.04 12.95 -2.18
CA VAL A 163 11.12 11.96 -1.96
C VAL A 163 10.62 10.58 -2.38
N HIS A 164 11.34 9.93 -3.31
CA HIS A 164 11.09 8.53 -3.65
C HIS A 164 11.61 7.63 -2.51
N TRP A 165 10.72 6.86 -1.89
CA TRP A 165 11.11 5.87 -0.88
C TRP A 165 11.51 4.56 -1.54
N LYS A 166 12.41 3.78 -0.92
CA LYS A 166 12.68 2.41 -1.38
C LYS A 166 11.64 1.48 -0.76
N PRO A 167 10.98 0.60 -1.53
CA PRO A 167 10.01 -0.37 -1.00
C PRO A 167 10.54 -1.25 0.16
N SER A 168 11.86 -1.40 0.28
CA SER A 168 12.49 -2.11 1.41
C SER A 168 12.21 -1.50 2.78
N GLU A 169 11.90 -0.21 2.87
CA GLU A 169 11.60 0.46 4.15
C GLU A 169 10.16 0.21 4.60
N LYS A 170 9.21 0.05 3.67
CA LYS A 170 7.80 -0.26 3.98
C LYS A 170 7.63 -1.67 4.54
N LEU A 171 8.38 -2.65 4.03
CA LEU A 171 8.39 -4.02 4.57
C LEU A 171 8.92 -4.03 6.01
N LEU A 172 9.91 -3.20 6.33
CA LEU A 172 10.45 -3.10 7.69
C LEU A 172 9.47 -2.41 8.65
N GLU A 173 8.72 -1.39 8.22
CA GLU A 173 7.69 -0.76 9.04
C GLU A 173 6.45 -1.65 9.22
N GLU A 174 5.99 -2.37 8.19
CA GLU A 174 4.90 -3.34 8.30
C GLU A 174 5.30 -4.55 9.16
N GLU A 175 6.53 -5.08 9.01
CA GLU A 175 7.07 -6.13 9.87
C GLU A 175 7.25 -5.64 11.32
N ALA A 176 7.69 -4.40 11.55
CA ALA A 176 7.82 -3.83 12.90
C ALA A 176 6.47 -3.62 13.57
N THR A 177 5.45 -3.22 12.81
CA THR A 177 4.07 -3.02 13.32
C THR A 177 3.42 -4.36 13.65
N PHE A 178 3.65 -5.39 12.83
CA PHE A 178 3.23 -6.77 13.09
C PHE A 178 3.98 -7.41 14.28
N SER A 179 5.26 -7.09 14.43
CA SER A 179 6.11 -7.52 15.56
C SER A 179 5.72 -6.85 16.89
N GLY A 180 5.25 -5.60 16.85
CA GLY A 180 4.76 -4.88 18.01
C GLY A 180 3.43 -5.43 18.54
N ALA A 181 2.50 -5.75 17.64
CA ALA A 181 1.20 -6.34 17.99
C ALA A 181 1.30 -7.82 18.44
N SER A 182 2.29 -8.56 17.94
CA SER A 182 2.56 -9.93 18.37
C SER A 182 3.33 -10.01 19.69
N LYS A 183 4.18 -9.02 20.02
CA LYS A 183 4.87 -8.96 21.33
C LYS A 183 3.92 -8.68 22.50
N SER A 184 2.89 -7.84 22.33
CA SER A 184 1.91 -7.62 23.41
C SER A 184 1.05 -8.85 23.68
N ARG A 185 0.78 -9.68 22.65
CA ARG A 185 -0.02 -10.91 22.79
C ARG A 185 0.78 -12.14 23.23
N ALA A 186 2.08 -12.19 22.94
CA ALA A 186 2.96 -13.28 23.37
C ALA A 186 3.37 -13.19 24.85
N GLN A 187 3.23 -12.02 25.48
CA GLN A 187 3.59 -11.82 26.89
C GLN A 187 2.44 -12.09 27.87
N GLU A 188 1.20 -12.28 27.39
CA GLU A 188 0.04 -12.73 28.20
C GLU A 188 -0.24 -14.25 28.08
N ALA A 189 0.42 -14.98 27.18
CA ALA A 189 0.19 -16.41 26.96
C ALA A 189 1.21 -17.35 27.65
N LEU A 190 2.09 -16.81 28.51
CA LEU A 190 3.02 -17.59 29.34
C LEU A 190 2.79 -17.31 30.84
N GLY A 191 1.54 -17.04 31.21
CA GLY A 191 1.05 -17.18 32.58
C GLY A 191 0.75 -18.64 32.91
N TYR A 192 1.76 -19.52 32.86
CA TYR A 192 1.62 -20.88 33.37
C TYR A 192 1.37 -20.78 34.88
N ASN A 193 0.16 -21.14 35.29
CA ASN A 193 -0.35 -21.06 36.66
C ASN A 193 0.59 -21.77 37.65
N PHE A 194 1.54 -21.01 38.22
CA PHE A 194 2.47 -21.47 39.27
C PHE A 194 1.74 -22.03 40.50
N PHE A 195 0.47 -21.68 40.68
CA PHE A 195 -0.43 -22.20 41.72
C PHE A 195 -1.00 -23.60 41.42
N SER A 196 -1.06 -24.02 40.14
CA SER A 196 -1.69 -25.29 39.74
C SER A 196 -0.76 -26.49 40.01
N LEU A 197 0.53 -26.37 39.66
CA LEU A 197 1.49 -27.49 39.84
C LEU A 197 1.68 -27.87 41.32
N ARG A 198 1.71 -26.88 42.20
CA ARG A 198 1.91 -27.07 43.64
C ARG A 198 0.69 -27.73 44.29
N TRP A 199 -0.52 -27.46 43.80
CA TRP A 199 -1.74 -28.12 44.20
C TRP A 199 -1.78 -29.57 43.68
N CYS A 200 -1.42 -29.80 42.41
CA CYS A 200 -1.34 -31.14 41.83
C CYS A 200 -0.38 -32.07 42.58
N LEU A 201 0.81 -31.58 42.96
CA LEU A 201 1.78 -32.36 43.74
C LEU A 201 1.25 -32.67 45.14
N PHE A 202 0.54 -31.73 45.77
CA PHE A 202 -0.07 -31.96 47.08
C PHE A 202 -1.14 -33.07 47.04
N TRP A 203 -2.05 -33.02 46.06
CA TRP A 203 -3.07 -34.07 45.91
C TRP A 203 -2.49 -35.42 45.50
N ALA A 204 -1.45 -35.45 44.67
CA ALA A 204 -0.77 -36.69 44.32
C ALA A 204 -0.10 -37.35 45.55
N SER A 205 0.55 -36.55 46.40
CA SER A 205 1.15 -37.04 47.64
C SER A 205 0.09 -37.54 48.63
N LEU A 206 -1.03 -36.81 48.79
CA LEU A 206 -2.14 -37.23 49.64
C LEU A 206 -2.75 -38.56 49.16
N CYS A 207 -2.96 -38.73 47.85
CA CYS A 207 -3.44 -39.98 47.27
C CYS A 207 -2.49 -41.15 47.54
N LEU A 208 -1.18 -40.96 47.36
CA LEU A 208 -0.19 -42.00 47.66
C LEU A 208 -0.17 -42.37 49.15
N LEU A 209 -0.34 -41.38 50.03
CA LEU A 209 -0.38 -41.62 51.48
C LEU A 209 -1.66 -42.37 51.89
N ILE A 210 -2.80 -42.07 51.27
CA ILE A 210 -4.05 -42.84 51.46
C ILE A 210 -3.88 -44.28 50.98
N VAL A 211 -3.30 -44.51 49.79
CA VAL A 211 -3.05 -45.86 49.27
C VAL A 211 -2.09 -46.62 50.18
N TYR A 212 -1.03 -45.97 50.65
CA TYR A 212 -0.09 -46.56 51.60
C TYR A 212 -0.79 -46.96 52.90
N LEU A 213 -1.58 -46.08 53.51
CA LEU A 213 -2.32 -46.39 54.73
C LEU A 213 -3.32 -47.53 54.51
N GLN A 214 -4.04 -47.57 53.39
CA GLN A 214 -4.95 -48.69 53.10
C GLN A 214 -4.20 -50.02 52.93
N PHE A 215 -3.00 -50.01 52.37
CA PHE A 215 -2.16 -51.20 52.24
C PHE A 215 -1.56 -51.64 53.57
N SER A 216 -1.07 -50.70 54.39
CA SER A 216 -0.52 -50.96 55.72
C SER A 216 -1.59 -51.49 56.69
N PHE A 217 -2.82 -50.96 56.66
CA PHE A 217 -3.93 -51.44 57.50
C PHE A 217 -4.53 -52.77 57.01
N ARG A 218 -4.46 -53.10 55.70
CA ARG A 218 -4.85 -54.44 55.21
C ARG A 218 -3.81 -55.51 55.53
N SER A 219 -2.54 -55.15 55.73
CA SER A 219 -1.48 -56.09 56.06
C SER A 219 -1.39 -56.44 57.55
N SER A 220 -2.15 -55.77 58.42
CA SER A 220 -2.22 -56.05 59.87
C SER A 220 -3.39 -56.94 60.29
N ALA A 221 -4.17 -57.47 59.32
CA ALA A 221 -5.29 -58.39 59.58
C ALA A 221 -4.98 -59.85 59.24
N PHE A 222 -3.71 -60.18 58.96
CA PHE A 222 -3.23 -61.55 58.79
C PHE A 222 -1.88 -61.74 59.52
N LEU A 223 -1.96 -61.76 60.84
CA LEU A 223 -1.20 -62.63 61.76
C LEU A 223 -1.78 -62.52 63.17
#